data_AF-A0A015M089-F1
#
_entry.id   AF-A0A015M089-F1
#
_cell.length_a   1.000
_cell.length_b   1.000
_cell.length_c   1.000
_cell.angle_alpha   90.00
_cell.angle_beta   90.00
_cell.angle_gamma   90.00
#
_symmetry.space_group_name_H-M   'P 1'
#
loop_
_entity.id
_entity.type
_entity.pdbx_description
1 polymer ?
#
loop_
_entity_poly.entity_id
_entity_poly.type
_entity_poly.pdbx_seq_one_letter_code
_entity_poly.pdbx_strand_id
1 'polypeptide(L)'
;MLNLDWFQPYDSTIYNIGIIYAAICNLPCDIRFKRENLLTLGILPGPKKVSLHKVNHYLAPIVNELETLWAGLTLNRTYECENGKRVRGALILVSCDIPVTRKICGHVSALVSCYRCEKKANYENVQHNVAGMDNVGYSAQDSNEHWQNALGWRRCNSDAARKCFVKETGVRWSELLRLSYFDPIRFITVNSMHCLFLGIAKWIVKQIWIDGGILTPNSLNKIQKKMDEFQIPSDLGRIPGKIHSGKGFTNFTADQWRIFFTIYSTVSLWEHLSDVDRRILTHFVRVCSILVNQILESNLVNEAHRSLIEIVKLIENYHGRDKITPNLYLSLHLRDCSSDYGLLYAFWYFFFEHMNGILGKYPLTIF
;
A
#
# COMPACT_ATOMS: atom_id res chain seq x y z
N MET A 1 -11.34 5.97 -8.35
CA MET A 1 -10.33 5.58 -7.34
C MET A 1 -9.91 6.82 -6.58
N LEU A 2 -9.83 6.75 -5.26
CA LEU A 2 -9.35 7.83 -4.39
C LEU A 2 -7.97 7.49 -3.85
N ASN A 3 -7.10 8.47 -3.80
CA ASN A 3 -5.83 8.39 -3.11
C ASN A 3 -5.63 9.62 -2.21
N LEU A 4 -4.98 9.41 -1.07
CA LEU A 4 -4.41 10.45 -0.24
C LEU A 4 -2.95 10.09 0.06
N ASP A 5 -2.06 11.05 -0.17
CA ASP A 5 -0.64 10.92 0.19
C ASP A 5 -0.12 12.17 0.88
N TRP A 6 1.06 12.05 1.50
CA TRP A 6 1.84 13.17 1.97
C TRP A 6 3.22 13.17 1.34
N PHE A 7 3.65 14.33 0.88
CA PHE A 7 5.02 14.55 0.40
C PHE A 7 5.66 15.75 1.09
N GLN A 8 6.99 15.79 1.05
CA GLN A 8 7.78 16.88 1.59
C GLN A 8 8.27 17.76 0.43
N PRO A 9 7.85 19.03 0.33
CA PRO A 9 8.26 19.92 -0.75
C PRO A 9 9.65 20.55 -0.51
N TYR A 10 10.17 20.51 0.71
CA TYR A 10 11.43 21.17 1.08
C TYR A 10 12.45 20.17 1.60
N ASP A 11 13.67 20.17 1.06
CA ASP A 11 14.71 19.22 1.46
C ASP A 11 15.25 19.48 2.88
N SER A 12 15.26 20.74 3.30
CA SER A 12 15.90 21.21 4.54
C SER A 12 14.96 21.38 5.74
N THR A 13 13.64 21.24 5.53
CA THR A 13 12.65 21.41 6.61
C THR A 13 11.58 20.33 6.59
N ILE A 14 11.18 19.88 7.79
CA ILE A 14 10.09 18.91 7.92
C ILE A 14 8.77 19.65 7.67
N TYR A 15 8.30 19.58 6.42
CA TYR A 15 7.03 20.16 6.00
C TYR A 15 6.29 19.11 5.18
N ASN A 16 5.13 18.66 5.65
CA ASN A 16 4.34 17.64 4.97
C ASN A 16 3.06 18.26 4.42
N ILE A 17 2.87 18.16 3.11
CA ILE A 17 1.63 18.55 2.44
C ILE A 17 0.92 17.27 2.04
N GLY A 18 -0.38 17.19 2.36
CA GLY A 18 -1.21 16.10 1.90
C GLY A 18 -1.92 16.46 0.60
N ILE A 19 -2.12 15.49 -0.30
CA ILE A 19 -2.94 15.70 -1.50
C ILE A 19 -3.92 14.57 -1.65
N ILE A 20 -5.18 14.93 -1.92
CA ILE A 20 -6.22 13.99 -2.30
C ILE A 20 -6.31 13.98 -3.82
N TYR A 21 -6.03 12.83 -4.43
CA TYR A 21 -6.22 12.60 -5.85
C TYR A 21 -7.42 11.70 -6.11
N ALA A 22 -7.98 11.82 -7.30
CA ALA A 22 -8.87 10.82 -7.86
C ALA A 22 -8.49 10.45 -9.30
N ALA A 23 -8.63 9.17 -9.62
CA ALA A 23 -8.49 8.63 -10.96
C ALA A 23 -9.83 8.06 -11.45
N ILE A 24 -10.17 8.31 -12.71
CA ILE A 24 -11.38 7.81 -13.36
C ILE A 24 -11.14 6.37 -13.82
N CYS A 25 -11.73 5.39 -13.13
CA CYS A 25 -11.50 3.97 -13.41
C CYS A 25 -12.05 3.50 -14.76
N ASN A 26 -12.97 4.25 -15.38
CA ASN A 26 -13.49 3.94 -16.71
C ASN A 26 -12.48 4.17 -17.84
N LEU A 27 -11.42 4.95 -17.59
CA LEU A 27 -10.38 5.16 -18.58
C LEU A 27 -9.48 3.93 -18.72
N PRO A 28 -9.01 3.61 -19.94
CA PRO A 28 -7.94 2.63 -20.17
C PRO A 28 -6.71 2.88 -19.31
N CYS A 29 -6.04 1.81 -18.85
CA CYS A 29 -4.98 1.91 -17.85
C CYS A 29 -3.78 2.75 -18.29
N ASP A 30 -3.47 2.71 -19.59
CA ASP A 30 -2.37 3.44 -20.24
C ASP A 30 -2.58 4.96 -20.28
N ILE A 31 -3.84 5.43 -20.17
CA ILE A 31 -4.16 6.87 -20.12
C ILE A 31 -4.70 7.34 -18.78
N ARG A 32 -5.27 6.45 -17.96
CA ARG A 32 -5.95 6.75 -16.69
C ARG A 32 -5.11 7.60 -15.73
N PHE A 33 -3.83 7.30 -15.65
CA PHE A 33 -2.89 7.93 -14.72
C PHE A 33 -2.04 9.04 -15.35
N LYS A 34 -2.32 9.42 -16.60
CA LYS A 34 -1.69 10.60 -17.20
C LYS A 34 -2.11 11.86 -16.43
N ARG A 35 -1.23 12.85 -16.39
CA ARG A 35 -1.42 14.08 -15.62
C ARG A 35 -2.74 14.78 -15.94
N GLU A 36 -3.11 14.80 -17.21
CA GLU A 36 -4.34 15.39 -17.74
C GLU A 36 -5.63 14.64 -17.33
N ASN A 37 -5.53 13.38 -16.92
CA ASN A 37 -6.67 12.52 -16.53
C ASN A 37 -6.78 12.29 -15.02
N LEU A 38 -5.81 12.80 -14.25
CA LEU A 38 -5.81 12.75 -12.78
C LEU A 38 -6.44 14.01 -12.20
N LEU A 39 -7.38 13.82 -11.27
CA LEU A 39 -8.09 14.90 -10.59
C LEU A 39 -7.41 15.19 -9.26
N THR A 40 -7.03 16.44 -9.02
CA THR A 40 -6.63 16.92 -7.69
C THR A 40 -7.88 17.42 -6.96
N LEU A 41 -8.34 16.67 -5.97
CA LEU A 41 -9.58 16.97 -5.24
C LEU A 41 -9.37 17.86 -4.01
N GLY A 42 -8.16 17.87 -3.45
CA GLY A 42 -7.87 18.70 -2.28
C GLY A 42 -6.40 18.70 -1.88
N ILE A 43 -5.98 19.80 -1.27
CA ILE A 43 -4.64 19.97 -0.70
C ILE A 43 -4.78 20.19 0.80
N LEU A 44 -4.09 19.38 1.58
CA LEU A 44 -4.06 19.42 3.03
C LEU A 44 -2.80 20.17 3.45
N PRO A 45 -2.93 21.38 4.03
CA PRO A 45 -1.77 22.22 4.35
C PRO A 45 -0.88 21.59 5.42
N GLY A 46 0.41 21.87 5.31
CA GLY A 46 1.42 21.50 6.30
C GLY A 46 1.43 22.43 7.52
N PRO A 47 2.47 22.38 8.37
CA PRO A 47 3.72 21.64 8.20
C PRO A 47 3.65 20.16 8.63
N LYS A 48 2.62 19.76 9.40
CA LYS A 48 2.48 18.39 9.92
C LYS A 48 1.39 17.65 9.17
N LYS A 49 1.52 16.33 9.07
CA LYS A 49 0.43 15.47 8.57
C LYS A 49 -0.83 15.77 9.37
N VAL A 50 -1.89 16.20 8.67
CA VAL A 50 -3.17 16.59 9.28
C VAL A 50 -3.63 15.51 10.25
N SER A 51 -4.08 15.89 11.45
CA SER A 51 -4.49 14.91 12.46
C SER A 51 -5.74 14.14 12.03
N LEU A 52 -6.00 13.05 12.73
CA LEU A 52 -6.90 12.01 12.26
C LEU A 52 -8.33 12.48 11.97
N HIS A 53 -8.98 13.11 12.95
CA HIS A 53 -10.34 13.64 12.79
C HIS A 53 -10.40 14.83 11.83
N LYS A 54 -9.29 15.56 11.68
CA LYS A 54 -9.27 16.72 10.80
C LYS A 54 -9.31 16.33 9.33
N VAL A 55 -8.81 15.16 8.95
CA VAL A 55 -8.91 14.67 7.56
C VAL A 55 -10.37 14.53 7.10
N ASN A 56 -11.28 14.17 8.02
CA ASN A 56 -12.71 14.10 7.70
C ASN A 56 -13.28 15.46 7.24
N HIS A 57 -12.81 16.59 7.75
CA HIS A 57 -13.26 17.90 7.27
C HIS A 57 -12.89 18.17 5.80
N TYR A 58 -11.78 17.60 5.32
CA TYR A 58 -11.37 17.69 3.91
C TYR A 58 -12.10 16.67 3.03
N LEU A 59 -12.46 15.50 3.58
CA LEU A 59 -13.22 14.48 2.87
C LEU A 59 -14.71 14.83 2.75
N ALA A 60 -15.29 15.52 3.73
CA ALA A 60 -16.71 15.88 3.76
C ALA A 60 -17.23 16.54 2.46
N PRO A 61 -16.60 17.61 1.91
CA PRO A 61 -17.06 18.19 0.66
C PRO A 61 -16.96 17.20 -0.53
N ILE A 62 -15.89 16.41 -0.59
CA ILE A 62 -15.71 15.39 -1.64
C ILE A 62 -16.81 14.33 -1.55
N VAL A 63 -17.17 13.91 -0.34
CA VAL A 63 -18.23 12.94 -0.09
C VAL A 63 -19.60 13.51 -0.48
N ASN A 64 -19.89 14.79 -0.20
CA ASN A 64 -21.13 15.43 -0.64
C ASN A 64 -21.29 15.38 -2.18
N GLU A 65 -20.21 15.66 -2.91
CA GLU A 65 -20.19 15.56 -4.38
C GLU A 65 -20.38 14.11 -4.85
N LEU A 66 -19.75 13.15 -4.17
CA LEU A 66 -19.90 11.71 -4.49
C LEU A 66 -21.33 11.19 -4.20
N GLU A 67 -22.00 11.68 -3.17
CA GLU A 67 -23.42 11.36 -2.90
C GLU A 67 -24.31 11.89 -4.03
N THR A 68 -24.05 13.12 -4.49
CA THR A 68 -24.77 13.74 -5.63
C THR A 68 -24.54 12.94 -6.92
N LEU A 69 -23.29 12.58 -7.21
CA LEU A 69 -22.93 11.74 -8.36
C LEU A 69 -23.56 10.35 -8.28
N TRP A 70 -23.68 9.77 -7.09
CA TRP A 70 -24.31 8.46 -6.89
C TRP A 70 -25.82 8.49 -7.14
N ALA A 71 -26.51 9.51 -6.64
CA ALA A 71 -27.92 9.74 -6.96
C ALA A 71 -28.14 9.90 -8.48
N GLY A 72 -27.17 10.54 -9.13
CA GLY A 72 -27.06 10.67 -10.58
C GLY A 72 -27.34 12.10 -11.04
N LEU A 73 -26.45 12.62 -11.87
CA LEU A 73 -26.45 13.97 -12.39
C LEU A 73 -26.87 13.95 -13.88
N THR A 74 -27.75 14.86 -14.28
CA THR A 74 -28.07 15.05 -15.70
C THR A 74 -27.16 16.14 -16.28
N LEU A 75 -26.30 15.77 -17.22
CA LEU A 75 -25.52 16.72 -18.00
C LEU A 75 -26.37 17.21 -19.17
N ASN A 76 -26.49 18.52 -19.36
CA ASN A 76 -27.37 19.11 -20.38
C ASN A 76 -26.87 18.85 -21.81
N ARG A 77 -25.55 18.75 -22.02
CA ARG A 77 -24.91 18.46 -23.30
C ARG A 77 -23.55 17.84 -23.07
N THR A 78 -23.19 16.83 -23.86
CA THR A 78 -21.83 16.30 -23.96
C THR A 78 -21.40 16.25 -25.43
N TYR A 79 -20.11 15.98 -25.69
CA TYR A 79 -19.58 15.89 -27.06
C TYR A 79 -20.33 14.85 -27.91
N GLU A 80 -20.62 13.67 -27.34
CA GLU A 80 -21.32 12.58 -28.03
C GLU A 80 -22.85 12.61 -27.84
N CYS A 81 -23.38 13.43 -26.91
CA CYS A 81 -24.81 13.45 -26.59
C CYS A 81 -25.30 14.90 -26.50
N GLU A 82 -25.82 15.42 -27.62
CA GLU A 82 -26.29 16.80 -27.71
C GLU A 82 -27.50 17.09 -26.81
N ASN A 83 -28.38 16.10 -26.65
CA ASN A 83 -29.56 16.15 -25.78
C ASN A 83 -29.24 15.89 -24.30
N GLY A 84 -27.96 15.82 -23.96
CA GLY A 84 -27.51 15.52 -22.62
C GLY A 84 -27.47 14.03 -22.30
N LYS A 85 -26.98 13.72 -21.09
CA LYS A 85 -26.86 12.35 -20.60
C LYS A 85 -26.93 12.33 -19.09
N ARG A 86 -27.70 11.40 -18.53
CA ARG A 86 -27.65 11.12 -17.10
C ARG A 86 -26.44 10.26 -16.79
N VAL A 87 -25.62 10.71 -15.86
CA VAL A 87 -24.39 10.03 -15.43
C VAL A 87 -24.46 9.71 -13.94
N ARG A 88 -23.78 8.64 -13.54
CA ARG A 88 -23.56 8.27 -12.14
C ARG A 88 -22.08 8.07 -11.90
N GLY A 89 -21.64 8.41 -10.70
CA GLY A 89 -20.27 8.18 -10.23
C GLY A 89 -20.28 7.41 -8.93
N ALA A 90 -19.30 6.52 -8.76
CA ALA A 90 -19.11 5.77 -7.52
C ALA A 90 -17.62 5.71 -7.17
N LEU A 91 -17.31 5.92 -5.90
CA LEU A 91 -16.00 5.60 -5.34
C LEU A 91 -15.90 4.09 -5.14
N ILE A 92 -15.28 3.40 -6.09
CA ILE A 92 -15.14 1.93 -6.03
C ILE A 92 -13.86 1.46 -5.35
N LEU A 93 -12.91 2.35 -5.07
CA LEU A 93 -11.58 1.97 -4.61
C LEU A 93 -10.82 3.10 -3.93
N VAL A 94 -10.29 2.83 -2.74
CA VAL A 94 -9.29 3.62 -2.03
C VAL A 94 -7.94 2.90 -2.11
N SER A 95 -6.96 3.57 -2.71
CA SER A 95 -5.59 3.07 -2.85
C SER A 95 -4.63 4.09 -2.25
N CYS A 96 -4.16 3.84 -1.02
CA CYS A 96 -3.14 4.65 -0.33
C CYS A 96 -2.11 3.72 0.31
N ASP A 97 -1.10 4.27 0.97
CA ASP A 97 -0.30 3.47 1.90
C ASP A 97 -1.20 2.89 3.03
N ILE A 98 -0.71 1.88 3.76
CA ILE A 98 -1.51 1.22 4.81
C ILE A 98 -1.94 2.21 5.92
N PRO A 99 -1.04 3.02 6.52
CA PRO A 99 -1.45 3.98 7.55
C PRO A 99 -2.55 4.95 7.11
N VAL A 100 -2.46 5.47 5.89
CA VAL A 100 -3.41 6.45 5.35
C VAL A 100 -4.73 5.79 5.00
N THR A 101 -4.69 4.63 4.37
CA THR A 101 -5.89 3.86 4.05
C THR A 101 -6.71 3.59 5.32
N ARG A 102 -6.05 3.13 6.40
CA ARG A 102 -6.70 2.91 7.69
C ARG A 102 -7.27 4.21 8.26
N LYS A 103 -6.55 5.31 8.08
CA LYS A 103 -6.96 6.66 8.49
C LYS A 103 -8.28 7.09 7.87
N ILE A 104 -8.40 6.98 6.54
CA ILE A 104 -9.54 7.51 5.81
C ILE A 104 -10.67 6.52 5.63
N CYS A 105 -10.50 5.24 5.94
CA CYS A 105 -11.57 4.24 5.83
C CYS A 105 -12.14 3.78 7.18
N GLY A 106 -11.77 4.44 8.29
CA GLY A 106 -12.36 4.17 9.60
C GLY A 106 -11.77 2.96 10.33
N HIS A 107 -10.59 2.51 9.95
CA HIS A 107 -9.90 1.38 10.59
C HIS A 107 -8.77 1.84 11.52
N VAL A 108 -8.41 1.03 12.52
CA VAL A 108 -7.19 1.25 13.34
C VAL A 108 -5.90 0.80 12.64
N SER A 109 -4.77 0.91 13.35
CA SER A 109 -3.46 0.49 12.86
C SER A 109 -3.45 -0.99 12.45
N ALA A 110 -2.76 -1.29 11.36
CA ALA A 110 -2.49 -2.67 10.93
C ALA A 110 -1.60 -3.45 11.93
N LEU A 111 -0.97 -2.76 12.89
CA LEU A 111 -0.28 -3.39 14.03
C LEU A 111 -1.25 -3.99 15.05
N VAL A 112 -2.55 -3.72 14.95
CA VAL A 112 -3.58 -4.19 15.89
C VAL A 112 -4.48 -5.23 15.23
N SER A 113 -4.92 -5.00 13.99
CA SER A 113 -5.82 -5.92 13.29
C SER A 113 -5.75 -5.80 11.77
N CYS A 114 -6.10 -6.87 11.07
CA CYS A 114 -6.40 -6.81 9.63
C CYS A 114 -7.70 -5.99 9.40
N TYR A 115 -7.83 -5.33 8.24
CA TYR A 115 -9.08 -4.66 7.85
C TYR A 115 -10.01 -5.59 7.06
N ARG A 116 -9.46 -6.69 6.53
CA ARG A 116 -10.15 -7.55 5.57
C ARG A 116 -10.70 -8.81 6.21
N CYS A 117 -10.05 -9.28 7.26
CA CYS A 117 -10.42 -10.49 7.99
C CYS A 117 -10.29 -10.30 9.51
N GLU A 118 -10.78 -11.26 10.27
CA GLU A 118 -10.87 -11.21 11.74
C GLU A 118 -9.52 -11.31 12.47
N LYS A 119 -8.41 -11.58 11.77
CA LYS A 119 -7.08 -11.68 12.39
C LYS A 119 -6.70 -10.40 13.14
N LYS A 120 -6.46 -10.56 14.44
CA LYS A 120 -5.83 -9.58 15.32
C LYS A 120 -4.34 -9.88 15.45
N ALA A 121 -3.56 -8.84 15.68
CA ALA A 121 -2.14 -8.97 15.96
C ALA A 121 -1.94 -9.58 17.35
N ASN A 122 -0.95 -10.45 17.47
CA ASN A 122 -0.48 -10.94 18.76
C ASN A 122 0.34 -9.83 19.44
N TYR A 123 0.39 -9.85 20.77
CA TYR A 123 1.27 -8.99 21.54
C TYR A 123 2.19 -9.88 22.38
N GLU A 124 3.41 -10.07 21.89
CA GLU A 124 4.41 -10.99 22.45
C GLU A 124 5.73 -10.20 22.57
N ASN A 125 6.46 -10.34 23.68
CA ASN A 125 7.76 -9.67 23.89
C ASN A 125 7.76 -8.14 23.65
N VAL A 126 6.68 -7.46 24.07
CA VAL A 126 6.51 -5.99 23.90
C VAL A 126 6.43 -5.55 22.42
N GLN A 127 6.20 -6.49 21.50
CA GLN A 127 6.07 -6.23 20.07
C GLN A 127 4.79 -6.86 19.50
N HIS A 128 4.23 -6.18 18.51
CA HIS A 128 3.11 -6.72 17.75
C HIS A 128 3.62 -7.58 16.59
N ASN A 129 3.07 -8.79 16.46
CA ASN A 129 3.31 -9.65 15.31
C ASN A 129 1.97 -10.22 14.78
N VAL A 130 1.99 -10.82 13.59
CA VAL A 130 0.78 -11.42 12.99
C VAL A 130 0.97 -12.91 12.69
N ALA A 131 1.83 -13.56 13.47
CA ALA A 131 2.19 -14.98 13.37
C ALA A 131 1.03 -15.93 13.76
N GLY A 132 1.22 -17.23 13.60
CA GLY A 132 0.21 -18.26 13.83
C GLY A 132 -0.78 -18.32 12.67
N MET A 133 -0.30 -18.78 11.51
CA MET A 133 -1.03 -18.85 10.25
C MET A 133 -1.62 -20.23 9.91
N ASP A 134 -1.55 -21.19 10.84
CA ASP A 134 -1.84 -22.60 10.57
C ASP A 134 -3.29 -22.90 10.15
N ASN A 135 -4.20 -21.93 10.29
CA ASN A 135 -5.59 -22.03 9.86
C ASN A 135 -5.86 -21.07 8.69
N VAL A 136 -5.59 -21.51 7.47
CA VAL A 136 -5.86 -20.76 6.23
C VAL A 136 -7.35 -20.84 5.88
N GLY A 137 -8.17 -20.22 6.73
CA GLY A 137 -9.56 -19.89 6.48
C GLY A 137 -9.77 -18.46 6.97
N TYR A 138 -9.63 -17.48 6.09
CA TYR A 138 -9.83 -16.09 6.47
C TYR A 138 -11.33 -15.78 6.48
N SER A 139 -11.93 -15.73 7.67
CA SER A 139 -13.27 -15.14 7.83
C SER A 139 -13.16 -13.65 7.51
N ALA A 140 -13.89 -13.21 6.50
CA ALA A 140 -13.97 -11.80 6.13
C ALA A 140 -14.65 -11.00 7.25
N GLN A 141 -14.21 -9.77 7.48
CA GLN A 141 -14.92 -8.86 8.37
C GLN A 141 -16.29 -8.49 7.81
N ASP A 142 -17.28 -8.31 8.68
CA ASP A 142 -18.59 -7.83 8.29
C ASP A 142 -18.58 -6.31 8.10
N SER A 143 -18.85 -5.87 6.86
CA SER A 143 -18.99 -4.46 6.50
C SER A 143 -20.09 -3.75 7.31
N ASN A 144 -21.21 -4.43 7.59
CA ASN A 144 -22.31 -3.85 8.37
C ASN A 144 -21.90 -3.66 9.82
N GLU A 145 -21.22 -4.64 10.42
CA GLU A 145 -20.68 -4.52 11.78
C GLU A 145 -19.69 -3.35 11.86
N HIS A 146 -18.78 -3.22 10.89
CA HIS A 146 -17.87 -2.07 10.81
C HIS A 146 -18.63 -0.74 10.76
N TRP A 147 -19.69 -0.67 9.95
CA TRP A 147 -20.51 0.54 9.86
C TRP A 147 -21.22 0.88 11.17
N GLN A 148 -21.82 -0.11 11.86
CA GLN A 148 -22.46 0.09 13.16
C GLN A 148 -21.45 0.53 14.22
N ASN A 149 -20.26 -0.07 14.25
CA ASN A 149 -19.19 0.31 15.16
C ASN A 149 -18.71 1.75 14.88
N ALA A 150 -18.60 2.15 13.61
CA ALA A 150 -18.23 3.51 13.25
C ALA A 150 -19.28 4.56 13.70
N LEU A 151 -20.58 4.22 13.63
CA LEU A 151 -21.64 5.05 14.20
C LEU A 151 -21.57 5.12 15.73
N GLY A 152 -21.32 3.99 16.39
CA GLY A 152 -21.12 3.92 17.83
C GLY A 152 -20.00 4.88 18.27
N TRP A 153 -18.87 4.83 17.56
CA TRP A 153 -17.75 5.75 17.76
C TRP A 153 -18.15 7.23 17.56
N ARG A 154 -18.94 7.53 16.52
CA ARG A 154 -19.39 8.90 16.22
C ARG A 154 -20.29 9.46 17.32
N ARG A 155 -21.11 8.61 17.94
CA ARG A 155 -22.01 8.97 19.05
C ARG A 155 -21.30 9.16 20.39
N CYS A 156 -20.02 8.80 20.50
CA CYS A 156 -19.25 9.07 21.72
C CYS A 156 -19.08 10.57 21.95
N ASN A 157 -19.43 11.02 23.17
CA ASN A 157 -19.46 12.44 23.56
C ASN A 157 -18.12 12.99 24.07
N SER A 158 -17.09 12.15 24.21
CA SER A 158 -15.76 12.58 24.67
C SER A 158 -14.64 11.83 23.97
N ASP A 159 -13.46 12.44 23.94
CA ASP A 159 -12.27 11.80 23.36
C ASP A 159 -11.83 10.57 24.17
N ALA A 160 -12.06 10.55 25.48
CA ALA A 160 -11.83 9.38 26.32
C ALA A 160 -12.75 8.22 25.92
N ALA A 161 -14.05 8.47 25.76
CA ALA A 161 -15.02 7.47 25.32
C ALA A 161 -14.66 6.93 23.91
N ARG A 162 -14.29 7.82 22.99
CA ARG A 162 -13.81 7.44 21.65
C ARG A 162 -12.58 6.54 21.71
N LYS A 163 -11.60 6.84 22.57
CA LYS A 163 -10.39 6.02 22.75
C LYS A 163 -10.73 4.63 23.30
N CYS A 164 -11.62 4.55 24.29
CA CYS A 164 -12.09 3.26 24.82
C CYS A 164 -12.82 2.44 23.75
N PHE A 165 -13.72 3.07 23.00
CA PHE A 165 -14.49 2.42 21.93
C PHE A 165 -13.57 1.86 20.83
N VAL A 166 -12.57 2.62 20.41
CA VAL A 166 -11.56 2.18 19.43
C VAL A 166 -10.75 1.00 19.95
N LYS A 167 -10.41 0.99 21.24
CA LYS A 167 -9.64 -0.11 21.85
C LYS A 167 -10.41 -1.43 21.80
N GLU A 168 -11.73 -1.37 21.93
CA GLU A 168 -12.61 -2.54 21.92
C GLU A 168 -12.94 -3.02 20.50
N THR A 169 -13.39 -2.08 19.64
CA THR A 169 -13.91 -2.41 18.31
C THR A 169 -12.87 -2.35 17.19
N GLY A 170 -11.80 -1.57 17.37
CA GLY A 170 -10.83 -1.30 16.29
C GLY A 170 -11.36 -0.38 15.19
N VAL A 171 -12.51 0.28 15.41
CA VAL A 171 -13.20 1.06 14.38
C VAL A 171 -13.42 2.50 14.84
N ARG A 172 -13.48 3.41 13.87
CA ARG A 172 -13.78 4.83 14.05
C ARG A 172 -14.54 5.40 12.87
N TRP A 173 -15.12 6.59 13.04
CA TRP A 173 -15.81 7.28 11.97
C TRP A 173 -14.88 7.76 10.85
N SER A 174 -15.33 7.54 9.61
CA SER A 174 -14.83 8.17 8.40
C SER A 174 -15.99 8.77 7.63
N GLU A 175 -15.79 9.92 6.99
CA GLU A 175 -16.77 10.50 6.07
C GLU A 175 -17.10 9.58 4.89
N LEU A 176 -16.17 8.70 4.46
CA LEU A 176 -16.44 7.75 3.37
C LEU A 176 -17.58 6.79 3.71
N LEU A 177 -17.85 6.53 4.99
CA LEU A 177 -18.93 5.64 5.45
C LEU A 177 -20.34 6.26 5.31
N ARG A 178 -20.43 7.53 4.88
CA ARG A 178 -21.71 8.13 4.47
C ARG A 178 -22.19 7.63 3.12
N LEU A 179 -21.25 7.21 2.26
CA LEU A 179 -21.57 6.65 0.96
C LEU A 179 -22.24 5.28 1.16
N SER A 180 -23.54 5.20 0.87
CA SER A 180 -24.36 4.01 1.11
C SER A 180 -23.90 2.74 0.38
N TYR A 181 -23.11 2.91 -0.69
CA TYR A 181 -22.55 1.81 -1.49
C TYR A 181 -21.10 1.47 -1.12
N PHE A 182 -20.48 2.20 -0.21
CA PHE A 182 -19.06 2.04 0.10
C PHE A 182 -18.85 0.88 1.07
N ASP A 183 -18.09 -0.13 0.62
CA ASP A 183 -17.69 -1.27 1.44
C ASP A 183 -16.28 -1.03 2.03
N PRO A 184 -16.14 -0.72 3.32
CA PRO A 184 -14.84 -0.45 3.96
C PRO A 184 -13.94 -1.68 4.09
N ILE A 185 -14.40 -2.87 3.72
CA ILE A 185 -13.62 -4.11 3.75
C ILE A 185 -13.10 -4.41 2.35
N ARG A 186 -13.95 -4.28 1.32
CA ARG A 186 -13.63 -4.59 -0.08
C ARG A 186 -13.09 -3.41 -0.87
N PHE A 187 -13.55 -2.18 -0.61
CA PHE A 187 -13.14 -0.97 -1.37
C PHE A 187 -11.78 -0.42 -0.93
N ILE A 188 -11.06 -1.20 -0.12
CA ILE A 188 -9.70 -0.96 0.27
C ILE A 188 -8.80 -1.98 -0.42
N THR A 189 -7.70 -1.50 -1.01
CA THR A 189 -6.66 -2.40 -1.57
C THR A 189 -5.40 -2.44 -0.72
N VAL A 190 -4.71 -3.58 -0.79
CA VAL A 190 -3.31 -3.65 -0.40
C VAL A 190 -2.48 -3.08 -1.55
N ASN A 191 -1.85 -1.94 -1.30
CA ASN A 191 -0.94 -1.33 -2.26
C ASN A 191 0.29 -2.23 -2.44
N SER A 192 0.33 -2.98 -3.55
CA SER A 192 1.37 -3.98 -3.82
C SER A 192 2.76 -3.37 -3.96
N MET A 193 2.89 -2.14 -4.47
CA MET A 193 4.19 -1.45 -4.53
C MET A 193 4.76 -1.23 -3.12
N HIS A 194 3.96 -0.61 -2.24
CA HIS A 194 4.36 -0.36 -0.86
C HIS A 194 4.54 -1.65 -0.06
N CYS A 195 3.59 -2.59 -0.21
CA CYS A 195 3.57 -3.83 0.54
C CYS A 195 4.73 -4.75 0.15
N LEU A 196 4.95 -4.99 -1.14
CA LEU A 196 6.00 -5.90 -1.62
C LEU A 196 7.38 -5.24 -1.53
N PHE A 197 7.56 -4.04 -2.08
CA PHE A 197 8.91 -3.48 -2.26
C PHE A 197 9.40 -2.67 -1.05
N LEU A 198 8.61 -1.70 -0.59
CA LEU A 198 9.00 -0.90 0.58
C LEU A 198 8.73 -1.63 1.91
N GLY A 199 7.84 -2.63 1.89
CA GLY A 199 7.50 -3.47 3.01
C GLY A 199 8.34 -4.74 3.07
N ILE A 200 7.98 -5.76 2.27
CA ILE A 200 8.54 -7.12 2.39
C ILE A 200 9.99 -7.19 1.92
N ALA A 201 10.32 -6.69 0.73
CA ALA A 201 11.67 -6.73 0.16
C ALA A 201 12.68 -6.03 1.07
N LYS A 202 12.36 -4.80 1.48
CA LYS A 202 13.16 -4.05 2.45
C LYS A 202 13.29 -4.79 3.78
N TRP A 203 12.21 -5.37 4.30
CA TRP A 203 12.22 -6.13 5.55
C TRP A 203 13.11 -7.37 5.48
N ILE A 204 12.96 -8.21 4.45
CA ILE A 204 13.77 -9.42 4.25
C ILE A 204 15.25 -9.04 4.19
N VAL A 205 15.63 -8.09 3.34
CA VAL A 205 17.05 -7.74 3.16
C VAL A 205 17.63 -7.10 4.42
N LYS A 206 16.95 -6.10 4.99
CA LYS A 206 17.53 -5.36 6.11
C LYS A 206 17.42 -6.12 7.43
N GLN A 207 16.23 -6.59 7.77
CA GLN A 207 15.92 -7.02 9.14
C GLN A 207 16.14 -8.50 9.34
N ILE A 208 16.01 -9.31 8.29
CA ILE A 208 16.33 -10.73 8.33
C ILE A 208 17.78 -10.94 7.93
N TRP A 209 18.17 -10.52 6.73
CA TRP A 209 19.48 -10.89 6.19
C TRP A 209 20.64 -10.05 6.75
N ILE A 210 20.52 -8.73 6.85
CA ILE A 210 21.62 -7.88 7.36
C ILE A 210 21.64 -7.89 8.90
N ASP A 211 20.55 -7.49 9.55
CA ASP A 211 20.50 -7.37 11.01
C ASP A 211 20.55 -8.74 11.72
N GLY A 212 20.08 -9.80 11.04
CA GLY A 212 20.25 -11.19 11.50
C GLY A 212 21.65 -11.76 11.25
N GLY A 213 22.58 -11.00 10.66
CA GLY A 213 23.98 -11.37 10.48
C GLY A 213 24.27 -12.34 9.32
N ILE A 214 23.27 -12.69 8.50
CA ILE A 214 23.44 -13.57 7.33
C ILE A 214 24.30 -12.89 6.26
N LEU A 215 24.03 -11.60 6.00
CA LEU A 215 24.80 -10.77 5.09
C LEU A 215 25.75 -9.86 5.88
N THR A 216 27.00 -10.30 5.98
CA THR A 216 28.08 -9.53 6.61
C THR A 216 28.56 -8.38 5.71
N PRO A 217 29.28 -7.37 6.23
CA PRO A 217 29.91 -6.34 5.41
C PRO A 217 30.81 -6.88 4.29
N ASN A 218 31.48 -8.01 4.52
CA ASN A 218 32.28 -8.68 3.48
C ASN A 218 31.40 -9.26 2.37
N SER A 219 30.28 -9.89 2.73
CA SER A 219 29.28 -10.37 1.76
C SER A 219 28.73 -9.20 0.93
N LEU A 220 28.38 -8.08 1.57
CA LEU A 220 27.87 -6.90 0.85
C LEU A 220 28.88 -6.30 -0.14
N ASN A 221 30.17 -6.35 0.17
CA ASN A 221 31.23 -5.97 -0.78
C ASN A 221 31.27 -6.90 -2.00
N LYS A 222 31.16 -8.21 -1.80
CA LYS A 222 31.12 -9.20 -2.89
C LYS A 222 29.86 -9.04 -3.75
N ILE A 223 28.71 -8.83 -3.10
CA ILE A 223 27.42 -8.55 -3.75
C ILE A 223 27.54 -7.31 -4.64
N GLN A 224 28.11 -6.21 -4.13
CA GLN A 224 28.29 -4.99 -4.92
C GLN A 224 29.16 -5.26 -6.15
N LYS A 225 30.31 -5.92 -5.99
CA LYS A 225 31.19 -6.28 -7.12
C LYS A 225 30.44 -7.10 -8.16
N LYS A 226 29.65 -8.09 -7.71
CA LYS A 226 28.87 -8.93 -8.61
C LYS A 226 27.80 -8.12 -9.34
N MET A 227 27.15 -7.18 -8.68
CA MET A 227 26.16 -6.29 -9.31
C MET A 227 26.81 -5.34 -10.32
N ASP A 228 28.04 -4.88 -10.08
CA ASP A 228 28.79 -4.01 -10.98
C ASP A 228 29.16 -4.69 -12.31
N GLU A 229 29.14 -6.04 -12.37
CA GLU A 229 29.36 -6.82 -13.60
C GLU A 229 28.15 -6.79 -14.55
N PHE A 230 26.96 -6.41 -14.08
CA PHE A 230 25.73 -6.45 -14.88
C PHE A 230 25.69 -5.31 -15.88
N GLN A 231 25.39 -5.64 -17.14
CA GLN A 231 25.03 -4.67 -18.16
C GLN A 231 23.51 -4.61 -18.27
N ILE A 232 22.90 -3.51 -17.79
CA ILE A 232 21.45 -3.30 -17.85
C ILE A 232 21.08 -2.23 -18.89
N PRO A 233 19.96 -2.42 -19.62
CA PRO A 233 19.39 -1.38 -20.46
C PRO A 233 19.16 -0.08 -19.68
N SER A 234 19.40 1.07 -20.33
CA SER A 234 19.21 2.41 -19.75
C SER A 234 17.80 2.64 -19.21
N ASP A 235 16.82 1.98 -19.82
CA ASP A 235 15.39 2.25 -19.64
C ASP A 235 14.84 1.63 -18.35
N LEU A 236 15.57 0.68 -17.74
CA LEU A 236 15.16 0.00 -16.51
C LEU A 236 15.51 0.80 -15.24
N GLY A 237 16.19 1.94 -15.36
CA GLY A 237 16.63 2.75 -14.22
C GLY A 237 17.91 2.21 -13.55
N ARG A 238 18.63 3.08 -12.84
CA ARG A 238 19.88 2.73 -12.15
C ARG A 238 19.63 2.45 -10.68
N ILE A 239 20.17 1.33 -10.19
CA ILE A 239 20.31 1.09 -8.75
C ILE A 239 21.50 1.93 -8.24
N PRO A 240 21.38 2.61 -7.09
CA PRO A 240 22.50 3.36 -6.53
C PRO A 240 23.65 2.40 -6.23
N GLY A 241 24.84 2.67 -6.78
CA GLY A 241 26.06 2.08 -6.26
C GLY A 241 26.24 2.50 -4.80
N LYS A 242 26.87 1.64 -3.98
CA LYS A 242 27.16 1.80 -2.52
C LYS A 242 26.34 0.91 -1.57
N ILE A 243 25.83 -0.22 -2.03
CA ILE A 243 25.22 -1.25 -1.18
C ILE A 243 26.19 -1.74 -0.09
N HIS A 244 27.48 -1.84 -0.43
CA HIS A 244 28.55 -2.25 0.49
C HIS A 244 28.67 -1.40 1.77
N SER A 245 28.18 -0.16 1.77
CA SER A 245 28.32 0.77 2.91
C SER A 245 27.39 0.45 4.10
N GLY A 246 26.64 -0.66 4.06
CA GLY A 246 25.61 -1.03 5.04
C GLY A 246 24.37 -0.12 5.01
N LYS A 247 24.53 1.15 4.60
CA LYS A 247 23.47 2.13 4.39
C LYS A 247 22.87 2.08 2.99
N GLY A 248 23.48 1.38 2.02
CA GLY A 248 23.06 1.47 0.61
C GLY A 248 21.62 1.04 0.33
N PHE A 249 21.11 0.01 1.02
CA PHE A 249 19.70 -0.41 0.91
C PHE A 249 18.71 0.52 1.66
N THR A 250 19.18 1.47 2.47
CA THR A 250 18.31 2.26 3.36
C THR A 250 17.39 3.20 2.59
N ASN A 251 17.87 3.73 1.47
CA ASN A 251 17.20 4.75 0.67
C ASN A 251 16.71 4.23 -0.68
N PHE A 252 16.60 2.91 -0.85
CA PHE A 252 16.06 2.35 -2.08
C PHE A 252 14.58 2.76 -2.22
N THR A 253 14.26 3.30 -3.39
CA THR A 253 12.87 3.53 -3.81
C THR A 253 12.18 2.19 -4.10
N ALA A 254 10.85 2.20 -4.19
CA ALA A 254 10.11 0.99 -4.54
C ALA A 254 10.54 0.41 -5.90
N ASP A 255 10.84 1.28 -6.86
CA ASP A 255 11.30 0.91 -8.20
C ASP A 255 12.68 0.24 -8.15
N GLN A 256 13.61 0.79 -7.36
CA GLN A 256 14.94 0.20 -7.14
C GLN A 256 14.85 -1.17 -6.47
N TRP A 257 13.95 -1.36 -5.50
CA TRP A 257 13.68 -2.67 -4.91
C TRP A 257 13.11 -3.66 -5.92
N ARG A 258 12.19 -3.22 -6.80
CA ARG A 258 11.66 -4.05 -7.89
C ARG A 258 12.77 -4.52 -8.81
N ILE A 259 13.62 -3.59 -9.29
CA ILE A 259 14.74 -3.89 -10.17
C ILE A 259 15.72 -4.84 -9.47
N PHE A 260 16.06 -4.57 -8.21
CA PHE A 260 16.97 -5.40 -7.42
C PHE A 260 16.49 -6.84 -7.37
N PHE A 261 15.23 -7.08 -7.00
CA PHE A 261 14.69 -8.43 -6.88
C PHE A 261 14.41 -9.12 -8.21
N THR A 262 14.15 -8.37 -9.28
CA THR A 262 13.83 -8.96 -10.59
C THR A 262 15.08 -9.29 -11.40
N ILE A 263 16.19 -8.55 -11.20
CA ILE A 263 17.38 -8.65 -12.05
C ILE A 263 18.60 -9.14 -11.26
N TYR A 264 18.88 -8.54 -10.10
CA TYR A 264 20.16 -8.69 -9.43
C TYR A 264 20.15 -9.80 -8.39
N SER A 265 19.09 -9.84 -7.56
CA SER A 265 19.09 -10.53 -6.27
C SER A 265 19.43 -12.01 -6.37
N THR A 266 18.89 -12.73 -7.36
CA THR A 266 19.13 -14.17 -7.51
C THR A 266 20.61 -14.44 -7.67
N VAL A 267 21.26 -13.81 -8.64
CA VAL A 267 22.67 -14.06 -8.94
C VAL A 267 23.59 -13.46 -7.88
N SER A 268 23.29 -12.24 -7.42
CA SER A 268 24.19 -11.52 -6.52
C SER A 268 24.14 -12.05 -5.09
N LEU A 269 23.00 -12.60 -4.63
CA LEU A 269 22.84 -13.06 -3.25
C LEU A 269 23.04 -14.57 -3.06
N TRP A 270 22.93 -15.39 -4.12
CA TRP A 270 22.83 -16.85 -3.99
C TRP A 270 23.90 -17.48 -3.10
N GLU A 271 25.17 -17.17 -3.36
CA GLU A 271 26.31 -17.75 -2.64
C GLU A 271 26.45 -17.25 -1.20
N HIS A 272 25.70 -16.22 -0.82
CA HIS A 272 25.77 -15.58 0.49
C HIS A 272 24.58 -15.90 1.41
N LEU A 273 23.62 -16.67 0.93
CA LEU A 273 22.41 -17.05 1.68
C LEU A 273 22.45 -18.52 2.10
N SER A 274 21.83 -18.80 3.25
CA SER A 274 21.57 -20.18 3.70
C SER A 274 20.56 -20.88 2.78
N ASP A 275 20.40 -22.20 2.91
CA ASP A 275 19.41 -22.96 2.13
C ASP A 275 17.98 -22.42 2.33
N VAL A 276 17.61 -22.13 3.59
CA VAL A 276 16.31 -21.55 3.93
C VAL A 276 16.13 -20.18 3.28
N ASP A 277 17.16 -19.32 3.33
CA ASP A 277 17.09 -17.97 2.77
C ASP A 277 17.07 -17.96 1.25
N ARG A 278 17.73 -18.93 0.60
CA ARG A 278 17.60 -19.15 -0.85
C ARG A 278 16.19 -19.54 -1.26
N ARG A 279 15.49 -20.33 -0.44
CA ARG A 279 14.08 -20.66 -0.69
C ARG A 279 13.19 -19.42 -0.53
N ILE A 280 13.40 -18.62 0.51
CA ILE A 280 12.72 -17.32 0.68
C ILE A 280 12.95 -16.43 -0.55
N LEU A 281 14.21 -16.28 -0.96
CA LEU A 281 14.58 -15.51 -2.15
C LEU A 281 13.87 -16.04 -3.40
N THR A 282 13.89 -17.35 -3.64
CA THR A 282 13.27 -17.99 -4.82
C THR A 282 11.78 -17.70 -4.89
N HIS A 283 11.05 -17.93 -3.79
CA HIS A 283 9.62 -17.63 -3.73
C HIS A 283 9.35 -16.14 -3.93
N PHE A 284 10.15 -15.27 -3.31
CA PHE A 284 9.91 -13.83 -3.38
C PHE A 284 10.20 -13.25 -4.77
N VAL A 285 11.30 -13.68 -5.42
CA VAL A 285 11.59 -13.36 -6.82
C VAL A 285 10.46 -13.83 -7.73
N ARG A 286 9.94 -15.05 -7.50
CA ARG A 286 8.80 -15.58 -8.26
C ARG A 286 7.55 -14.72 -8.08
N VAL A 287 7.21 -14.34 -6.84
CA VAL A 287 6.11 -13.41 -6.54
C VAL A 287 6.28 -12.08 -7.27
N CYS A 288 7.47 -11.47 -7.21
CA CYS A 288 7.76 -10.23 -7.92
C CYS A 288 7.57 -10.40 -9.44
N SER A 289 8.11 -11.48 -10.03
CA SER A 289 8.00 -11.73 -11.47
C SER A 289 6.55 -11.91 -11.94
N ILE A 290 5.69 -12.48 -11.10
CA ILE A 290 4.28 -12.69 -11.43
C ILE A 290 3.48 -11.39 -11.23
N LEU A 291 3.58 -10.76 -10.07
CA LEU A 291 2.73 -9.65 -9.66
C LEU A 291 3.09 -8.31 -10.32
N VAL A 292 4.26 -8.23 -10.97
CA VAL A 292 4.70 -7.06 -11.77
C VAL A 292 4.19 -7.14 -13.22
N ASN A 293 3.72 -8.29 -13.68
CA ASN A 293 3.29 -8.45 -15.07
C ASN A 293 1.99 -7.68 -15.38
N GLN A 294 1.93 -7.15 -16.60
CA GLN A 294 0.76 -6.45 -17.14
C GLN A 294 -0.38 -7.40 -17.54
N ILE A 295 -0.12 -8.70 -17.60
CA ILE A 295 -1.11 -9.74 -17.88
C ILE A 295 -0.99 -10.77 -16.76
N LEU A 296 -2.09 -11.06 -16.09
CA LEU A 296 -2.10 -11.94 -14.93
C LEU A 296 -3.23 -12.95 -15.07
N GLU A 297 -2.85 -14.19 -15.34
CA GLU A 297 -3.78 -15.31 -15.32
C GLU A 297 -4.10 -15.71 -13.87
N SER A 298 -5.33 -16.17 -13.62
CA SER A 298 -5.76 -16.59 -12.28
C SER A 298 -4.83 -17.65 -11.67
N ASN A 299 -4.30 -18.57 -12.49
CA ASN A 299 -3.36 -19.60 -12.06
C ASN A 299 -2.06 -19.01 -11.50
N LEU A 300 -1.53 -17.96 -12.14
CA LEU A 300 -0.34 -17.26 -11.67
C LEU A 300 -0.60 -16.50 -10.36
N VAL A 301 -1.78 -15.88 -10.20
CA VAL A 301 -2.17 -15.26 -8.91
C VAL A 301 -2.17 -16.30 -7.79
N ASN A 302 -2.73 -17.48 -8.04
CA ASN A 302 -2.77 -18.57 -7.07
C ASN A 302 -1.36 -19.12 -6.77
N GLU A 303 -0.45 -19.13 -7.74
CA GLU A 303 0.95 -19.48 -7.53
C GLU A 303 1.68 -18.44 -6.67
N ALA A 304 1.51 -17.14 -6.96
CA ALA A 304 2.08 -16.07 -6.16
C ALA A 304 1.56 -16.11 -4.72
N HIS A 305 0.25 -16.35 -4.52
CA HIS A 305 -0.34 -16.50 -3.19
C HIS A 305 0.25 -17.68 -2.42
N ARG A 306 0.40 -18.85 -3.04
CA ARG A 306 1.05 -20.02 -2.42
C ARG A 306 2.51 -19.71 -2.04
N SER A 307 3.25 -19.03 -2.92
CA SER A 307 4.62 -18.61 -2.64
C SER A 307 4.72 -17.63 -1.47
N LEU A 308 3.78 -16.69 -1.35
CA LEU A 308 3.70 -15.78 -0.20
C LEU A 308 3.44 -16.53 1.12
N ILE A 309 2.54 -17.52 1.12
CA ILE A 309 2.30 -18.38 2.28
C ILE A 309 3.59 -19.11 2.69
N GLU A 310 4.30 -19.70 1.73
CA GLU A 310 5.56 -20.41 2.03
C GLU A 310 6.65 -19.47 2.55
N ILE A 311 6.75 -18.24 2.04
CA ILE A 311 7.64 -17.22 2.61
C ILE A 311 7.31 -16.95 4.08
N VAL A 312 6.03 -16.76 4.40
CA VAL A 312 5.62 -16.48 5.79
C VAL A 312 5.96 -17.65 6.70
N LYS A 313 5.66 -18.89 6.28
CA LYS A 313 6.02 -20.10 7.05
C LYS A 313 7.52 -20.24 7.27
N LEU A 314 8.32 -20.01 6.23
CA LEU A 314 9.78 -20.08 6.34
C LEU A 314 10.32 -19.03 7.32
N ILE A 315 9.81 -17.79 7.25
CA ILE A 315 10.21 -16.73 8.19
C ILE A 315 9.77 -17.08 9.61
N GLU A 316 8.53 -17.52 9.80
CA GLU A 316 7.99 -17.83 11.13
C GLU A 316 8.79 -18.97 11.80
N ASN A 317 9.08 -20.03 11.06
CA ASN A 317 9.73 -21.23 11.59
C ASN A 317 11.23 -21.07 11.84
N TYR A 318 11.94 -20.30 11.01
CA TYR A 318 13.40 -20.21 11.05
C TYR A 318 13.95 -18.88 11.57
N HIS A 319 13.21 -17.78 11.40
CA HIS A 319 13.64 -16.44 11.82
C HIS A 319 12.85 -15.91 13.02
N GLY A 320 11.73 -16.56 13.38
CA GLY A 320 10.94 -16.25 14.56
C GLY A 320 9.59 -15.59 14.24
N ARG A 321 8.63 -15.80 15.14
CA ARG A 321 7.26 -15.27 15.06
C ARG A 321 7.22 -13.73 15.11
N ASP A 322 8.15 -13.11 15.83
CA ASP A 322 8.29 -11.65 15.92
C ASP A 322 8.64 -11.01 14.56
N LYS A 323 9.12 -11.78 13.59
CA LYS A 323 9.45 -11.31 12.24
C LYS A 323 8.26 -11.24 11.29
N ILE A 324 7.08 -11.72 11.70
CA ILE A 324 5.86 -11.66 10.88
C ILE A 324 5.21 -10.28 11.00
N THR A 325 5.53 -9.44 10.01
CA THR A 325 5.04 -8.06 9.92
C THR A 325 3.63 -7.95 9.34
N PRO A 326 2.93 -6.83 9.58
CA PRO A 326 1.65 -6.56 8.91
C PRO A 326 1.73 -6.56 7.38
N ASN A 327 2.87 -6.20 6.79
CA ASN A 327 3.03 -6.24 5.33
C ASN A 327 3.05 -7.68 4.81
N LEU A 328 3.79 -8.57 5.47
CA LEU A 328 3.78 -10.00 5.16
C LEU A 328 2.36 -10.56 5.24
N TYR A 329 1.65 -10.24 6.33
CA TYR A 329 0.26 -10.67 6.50
C TYR A 329 -0.67 -10.13 5.39
N LEU A 330 -0.68 -8.82 5.17
CA LEU A 330 -1.56 -8.17 4.21
C LEU A 330 -1.27 -8.60 2.77
N SER A 331 -0.04 -9.01 2.46
CA SER A 331 0.30 -9.54 1.14
C SER A 331 -0.53 -10.77 0.75
N LEU A 332 -1.02 -11.55 1.72
CA LEU A 332 -1.86 -12.71 1.46
C LEU A 332 -3.22 -12.32 0.87
N HIS A 333 -3.68 -11.10 1.13
CA HIS A 333 -4.90 -10.54 0.55
C HIS A 333 -4.70 -9.91 -0.83
N LEU A 334 -3.49 -9.94 -1.41
CA LEU A 334 -3.26 -9.45 -2.78
C LEU A 334 -4.04 -10.27 -3.81
N ARG A 335 -4.22 -11.58 -3.55
CA ARG A 335 -5.09 -12.44 -4.36
C ARG A 335 -6.53 -11.92 -4.35
N ASP A 336 -7.07 -11.64 -3.17
CA ASP A 336 -8.44 -11.16 -3.03
C ASP A 336 -8.61 -9.77 -3.67
N CYS A 337 -7.63 -8.89 -3.52
CA CYS A 337 -7.59 -7.59 -4.21
C CYS A 337 -7.59 -7.76 -5.74
N SER A 338 -6.87 -8.76 -6.24
CA SER A 338 -6.83 -9.04 -7.67
C SER A 338 -8.16 -9.60 -8.19
N SER A 339 -8.85 -10.42 -7.40
CA SER A 339 -10.20 -10.88 -7.73
C SER A 339 -11.22 -9.75 -7.78
N ASP A 340 -11.12 -8.76 -6.88
CA ASP A 340 -12.05 -7.63 -6.83
C ASP A 340 -11.79 -6.58 -7.93
N TYR A 341 -10.53 -6.26 -8.21
CA TYR A 341 -10.15 -5.11 -9.05
C TYR A 341 -9.36 -5.46 -10.31
N GLY A 342 -9.08 -6.74 -10.54
CA GLY A 342 -8.27 -7.22 -11.66
C GLY A 342 -6.76 -7.10 -11.40
N LEU A 343 -6.02 -6.65 -12.41
CA LEU A 343 -4.56 -6.59 -12.35
C LEU A 343 -4.09 -5.61 -11.27
N LEU A 344 -3.08 -6.00 -10.48
CA LEU A 344 -2.48 -5.11 -9.47
C LEU A 344 -1.96 -3.81 -10.10
N TYR A 345 -1.45 -3.89 -11.33
CA TYR A 345 -1.02 -2.75 -12.13
C TYR A 345 -2.13 -1.70 -12.33
N ALA A 346 -3.41 -2.12 -12.41
CA ALA A 346 -4.54 -1.22 -12.64
C ALA A 346 -4.80 -0.24 -11.48
N PHE A 347 -4.22 -0.52 -10.31
CA PHE A 347 -4.33 0.30 -9.10
C PHE A 347 -2.99 0.54 -8.41
N TRP A 348 -1.90 0.46 -9.17
CA TRP A 348 -0.56 0.77 -8.70
C TRP A 348 -0.34 2.23 -8.37
N TYR A 349 0.63 2.43 -7.48
CA TYR A 349 0.83 3.69 -6.79
C TYR A 349 1.92 4.59 -7.34
N PHE A 350 2.81 4.03 -8.18
CA PHE A 350 3.93 4.74 -8.78
C PHE A 350 3.51 6.08 -9.43
N PHE A 351 2.31 6.14 -10.00
CA PHE A 351 1.81 7.36 -10.64
C PHE A 351 1.49 8.48 -9.65
N PHE A 352 0.90 8.18 -8.50
CA PHE A 352 0.61 9.19 -7.48
C PHE A 352 1.90 9.71 -6.83
N GLU A 353 2.88 8.83 -6.58
CA GLU A 353 4.22 9.26 -6.13
C GLU A 353 4.93 10.14 -7.16
N HIS A 354 4.82 9.79 -8.45
CA HIS A 354 5.38 10.60 -9.52
C HIS A 354 4.73 11.99 -9.57
N MET A 355 3.40 12.07 -9.41
CA MET A 355 2.67 13.33 -9.32
C MET A 355 3.10 14.17 -8.11
N ASN A 356 3.31 13.54 -6.95
CA ASN A 356 3.88 14.23 -5.79
C ASN A 356 5.28 14.77 -6.07
N GLY A 357 6.12 14.00 -6.76
CA GLY A 357 7.45 14.44 -7.19
C GLY A 357 7.40 15.61 -8.19
N ILE A 358 6.39 15.68 -9.06
CA ILE A 358 6.14 16.83 -9.93
C ILE A 358 5.71 18.04 -9.10
N LEU A 359 4.76 17.88 -8.18
CA LEU A 359 4.24 18.98 -7.36
C LEU A 359 5.29 19.54 -6.39
N GLY A 360 6.16 18.70 -5.84
CA GLY A 360 7.28 19.13 -5.01
C GLY A 360 8.31 19.99 -5.73
N LYS A 361 8.34 19.99 -7.07
CA LYS A 361 9.22 20.87 -7.86
C LYS A 361 8.65 22.28 -8.06
N TYR A 362 7.35 22.48 -7.83
CA TYR A 362 6.79 23.83 -7.90
C TYR A 362 7.13 24.56 -6.61
N PRO A 363 7.63 25.80 -6.67
CA PRO A 363 7.76 26.64 -5.50
C PRO A 363 6.35 26.90 -4.97
N LEU A 364 5.96 26.20 -3.92
CA LEU A 364 4.75 26.49 -3.16
C LEU A 364 5.03 27.74 -2.34
N THR A 365 5.07 28.89 -3.00
CA THR A 365 5.19 30.18 -2.34
C THR A 365 3.91 30.38 -1.52
N ILE A 366 4.03 30.18 -0.21
CA ILE A 366 2.97 30.49 0.75
C ILE A 366 2.87 32.02 0.76
N PHE A 367 1.80 32.57 0.19
CA PHE A 367 1.44 33.98 0.35
C PHE A 367 0.92 34.26 1.76
#